data_AF-A0A517DV47-F1
#
_entry.id   AF-A0A517DV47-F1
#
_cell.length_a   1.000
_cell.length_b   1.000
_cell.length_c   1.000
_cell.angle_alpha   90.00
_cell.angle_beta   90.00
_cell.angle_gamma   90.00
#
_symmetry.space_group_name_H-M   'P 1'
#
loop_
_entity.id
_entity.type
_entity.pdbx_description
1 polymer ?
#
loop_
_entity_poly.entity_id
_entity_poly.type
_entity_poly.pdbx_seq_one_letter_code
_entity_poly.pdbx_strand_id
1 'polypeptide(L)'
;MVDFESKYGKCPMYHTMSAVEGKWKWIILWEIYQAEVVRYNKLREALLPIAHKTLSKQLKELEASKLIHREQYNEVPPKVEYSLTNIGKTLIPILELMYQWGEKHINK
;
A
#
# COMPACT_ATOMS: atom_id res chain seq x y z
N MET A 1 21.96 26.09 3.36
CA MET A 1 20.49 26.12 3.36
C MET A 1 20.03 24.76 3.85
N VAL A 2 19.19 24.68 4.89
CA VAL A 2 18.71 23.37 5.39
C VAL A 2 17.58 22.92 4.48
N ASP A 3 17.75 21.77 3.82
CA ASP A 3 16.72 21.16 2.98
C ASP A 3 15.75 20.29 3.81
N PHE A 4 14.67 19.84 3.19
CA PHE A 4 13.62 19.08 3.89
C PHE A 4 14.15 17.76 4.48
N GLU A 5 15.01 17.06 3.75
CA GLU A 5 15.53 15.75 4.14
C GLU A 5 16.54 15.88 5.30
N SER A 6 17.41 16.88 5.28
CA SER A 6 18.32 17.18 6.39
C SER A 6 17.58 17.60 7.66
N LYS A 7 16.38 18.19 7.55
CA LYS A 7 15.56 18.57 8.71
C LYS A 7 14.71 17.40 9.26
N TYR A 8 14.13 16.57 8.40
CA TYR A 8 13.14 15.56 8.80
C TYR A 8 13.59 14.11 8.60
N GLY A 9 14.76 13.84 8.01
CA GLY A 9 15.23 12.49 7.68
C GLY A 9 15.36 11.52 8.86
N LYS A 10 15.44 12.05 10.09
CA LYS A 10 15.43 11.25 11.33
C LYS A 10 14.09 11.25 12.07
N CYS A 11 13.08 11.93 11.55
CA CYS A 11 11.75 12.00 12.16
C CYS A 11 10.99 10.69 11.88
N PRO A 12 10.52 9.96 12.92
CA PRO A 12 9.75 8.72 12.72
C PRO A 12 8.49 8.93 11.88
N MET A 13 7.82 10.08 12.04
CA MET A 13 6.67 10.43 11.20
C MET A 13 7.04 10.56 9.73
N TYR A 14 8.19 11.18 9.43
CA TYR A 14 8.67 11.30 8.06
C TYR A 14 9.01 9.93 7.47
N HIS A 15 9.64 9.05 8.25
CA HIS A 15 9.92 7.68 7.82
C HIS A 15 8.64 6.90 7.47
N THR A 16 7.58 7.02 8.29
CA THR A 16 6.29 6.43 7.96
C THR A 16 5.72 7.04 6.68
N MET A 17 5.70 8.38 6.58
CA MET A 17 5.14 9.05 5.40
C MET A 17 5.87 8.69 4.11
N SER A 18 7.20 8.60 4.11
CA SER A 18 7.97 8.27 2.91
C SER A 18 7.73 6.82 2.45
N ALA A 19 7.51 5.88 3.37
CA ALA A 19 7.23 4.48 3.03
C ALA A 19 5.91 4.30 2.26
N VAL A 20 4.90 5.13 2.57
CA VAL A 20 3.53 5.04 2.02
C VAL A 20 3.06 6.35 1.38
N GLU A 21 4.01 7.13 0.87
CA GLU A 21 3.71 8.39 0.19
C GLU A 21 2.91 8.19 -1.11
N GLY A 22 2.09 9.18 -1.43
CA GLY A 22 1.31 9.21 -2.67
C GLY A 22 -0.13 8.71 -2.50
N LYS A 23 -0.92 8.94 -3.55
CA LYS A 23 -2.38 8.73 -3.55
C LYS A 23 -2.80 7.27 -3.36
N TRP A 24 -2.02 6.33 -3.90
CA TRP A 24 -2.48 4.96 -4.09
C TRP A 24 -2.00 3.97 -3.03
N LYS A 25 -0.86 4.21 -2.37
CA LYS A 25 -0.24 3.21 -1.47
C LYS A 25 -1.15 2.85 -0.30
N TRP A 26 -1.76 3.83 0.35
CA TRP A 26 -2.71 3.58 1.43
C TRP A 26 -3.91 2.74 0.99
N ILE A 27 -4.51 3.06 -0.15
CA ILE A 27 -5.67 2.31 -0.67
C ILE A 27 -5.24 0.91 -1.13
N ILE A 28 -4.08 0.75 -1.76
CA ILE A 28 -3.54 -0.57 -2.12
C ILE A 28 -3.36 -1.46 -0.86
N LEU A 29 -2.76 -0.91 0.20
CA LEU A 29 -2.58 -1.64 1.46
C LEU A 29 -3.93 -2.00 2.10
N TRP A 30 -4.92 -1.10 2.04
CA TRP A 30 -6.28 -1.34 2.50
C TRP A 30 -6.95 -2.50 1.74
N GLU A 31 -6.91 -2.48 0.41
CA GLU A 31 -7.52 -3.55 -0.41
C GLU A 31 -6.84 -4.91 -0.19
N ILE A 32 -5.51 -4.94 -0.05
CA ILE A 32 -4.77 -6.17 0.28
C ILE A 32 -5.12 -6.66 1.69
N TYR A 33 -5.28 -5.74 2.66
CA TYR A 33 -5.71 -6.08 4.02
C TYR A 33 -7.09 -6.76 4.00
N GLN A 34 -8.07 -6.15 3.32
CA GLN A 34 -9.45 -6.67 3.25
C GLN A 34 -9.53 -8.04 2.56
N ALA A 35 -8.68 -8.28 1.56
CA ALA A 35 -8.68 -9.53 0.80
C ALA A 35 -7.78 -10.63 1.40
N GLU A 36 -6.92 -10.31 2.36
CA GLU A 36 -5.78 -11.09 2.89
C GLU A 36 -4.70 -11.45 1.83
N VAL A 37 -5.13 -12.02 0.70
CA VAL A 37 -4.34 -12.37 -0.48
C VAL A 37 -5.13 -12.01 -1.73
N VAL A 38 -4.53 -11.23 -2.65
CA VAL A 38 -5.23 -10.74 -3.85
C VAL A 38 -4.39 -10.87 -5.12
N ARG A 39 -5.03 -11.27 -6.22
CA ARG A 39 -4.41 -11.31 -7.56
C ARG A 39 -4.36 -9.92 -8.20
N TYR A 40 -3.35 -9.66 -9.04
CA TYR A 40 -3.15 -8.36 -9.70
C TYR A 40 -4.44 -7.79 -10.35
N ASN A 41 -5.15 -8.60 -11.14
CA ASN A 41 -6.34 -8.12 -11.86
C ASN A 41 -7.49 -7.78 -10.91
N LYS A 42 -7.68 -8.55 -9.84
CA LYS A 42 -8.70 -8.28 -8.82
C LYS A 42 -8.38 -7.02 -8.03
N LEU A 43 -7.12 -6.83 -7.65
CA LEU A 43 -6.67 -5.60 -7.01
C LEU A 43 -6.87 -4.39 -7.93
N ARG A 44 -6.56 -4.51 -9.22
CA ARG A 44 -6.79 -3.43 -10.19
C ARG A 44 -8.27 -3.10 -10.35
N GLU A 45 -9.14 -4.10 -10.41
CA GLU A 45 -10.60 -3.93 -10.50
C GLU A 45 -11.11 -3.10 -9.31
N ALA A 46 -10.67 -3.40 -8.09
CA ALA A 46 -11.02 -2.64 -6.89
C ALA A 46 -10.48 -1.20 -6.89
N LEU A 47 -9.34 -0.96 -7.56
CA LEU A 47 -8.65 0.33 -7.58
C LEU A 47 -8.94 1.18 -8.83
N LEU A 48 -9.93 0.82 -9.66
CA LEU A 48 -10.27 1.63 -10.83
C LEU A 48 -10.59 3.08 -10.41
N PRO A 49 -10.11 4.10 -11.17
CA PRO A 49 -9.56 4.03 -12.52
C PRO A 49 -8.01 3.96 -12.60
N ILE A 50 -7.32 3.33 -11.64
CA ILE A 50 -5.84 3.27 -11.66
C ILE A 50 -5.29 2.66 -12.98
N ALA A 51 -4.30 3.34 -13.55
CA ALA A 51 -3.60 2.85 -14.74
C ALA A 51 -2.69 1.67 -14.39
N HIS A 52 -2.54 0.69 -15.30
CA HIS A 52 -1.69 -0.48 -15.10
C HIS A 52 -0.24 -0.11 -14.72
N LYS A 53 0.34 0.87 -15.42
CA LYS A 53 1.71 1.34 -15.18
C LYS A 53 1.85 1.89 -13.76
N THR A 54 0.85 2.64 -13.29
CA THR A 54 0.82 3.21 -11.95
C THR A 54 0.70 2.11 -10.90
N LEU A 55 -0.26 1.19 -11.02
CA LEU A 55 -0.42 0.09 -10.07
C LEU A 55 0.86 -0.76 -9.98
N SER A 56 1.42 -1.15 -11.12
CA SER A 56 2.67 -1.92 -11.19
C SER A 56 3.84 -1.19 -10.50
N LYS A 57 3.97 0.13 -10.71
CA LYS A 57 5.01 0.94 -10.07
C LYS A 57 4.81 0.98 -8.54
N GLN A 58 3.59 1.23 -8.08
CA GLN A 58 3.29 1.34 -6.66
C GLN A 58 3.45 0.00 -5.91
N LEU A 59 3.07 -1.12 -6.53
CA LEU A 59 3.30 -2.46 -5.95
C LEU A 59 4.79 -2.76 -5.81
N LYS A 60 5.62 -2.45 -6.81
CA LYS A 60 7.08 -2.59 -6.73
C LYS A 60 7.69 -1.74 -5.61
N GLU A 61 7.21 -0.51 -5.43
CA GLU A 61 7.66 0.37 -4.35
C GLU A 61 7.27 -0.17 -2.97
N LEU A 62 6.04 -0.66 -2.81
CA LEU A 62 5.56 -1.26 -1.56
C LEU A 62 6.31 -2.57 -1.22
N GLU A 63 6.65 -3.36 -2.23
CA GLU A 63 7.46 -4.57 -2.10
C GLU A 63 8.90 -4.20 -1.67
N ALA A 64 9.50 -3.18 -2.30
CA ALA A 64 10.82 -2.67 -1.92
C ALA A 64 10.85 -2.11 -0.48
N SER A 65 9.76 -1.47 -0.04
CA SER A 65 9.55 -1.04 1.36
C SER A 65 9.23 -2.18 2.32
N LYS A 66 9.20 -3.43 1.85
CA LYS A 66 8.86 -4.64 2.62
C LYS A 66 7.47 -4.61 3.27
N LEU A 67 6.54 -3.83 2.72
CA LEU A 67 5.16 -3.74 3.23
C LEU A 67 4.27 -4.82 2.63
N ILE A 68 4.53 -5.22 1.39
CA ILE A 68 3.80 -6.29 0.72
C ILE A 68 4.74 -7.42 0.28
N HIS A 69 4.20 -8.63 0.24
CA HIS A 69 4.83 -9.82 -0.34
C HIS A 69 4.20 -10.08 -1.70
N ARG A 70 5.04 -10.31 -2.72
CA ARG A 70 4.62 -10.72 -4.06
C ARG A 70 5.00 -12.18 -4.26
N GLU A 71 4.00 -13.03 -4.45
CA GLU A 71 4.19 -14.44 -4.75
C GLU A 71 3.87 -14.71 -6.22
N GLN A 72 4.79 -15.36 -6.94
CA GLN A 72 4.58 -15.76 -8.32
C GLN A 72 4.54 -17.28 -8.43
N TYR A 73 3.43 -17.79 -8.95
CA TYR A 73 3.23 -19.21 -9.18
C TYR A 73 3.44 -19.51 -10.65
N ASN A 74 4.44 -20.35 -10.94
CA ASN A 74 4.75 -20.82 -12.28
C ASN A 74 3.89 -22.04 -12.65
N GLU A 75 2.58 -21.93 -12.43
CA GLU A 75 1.57 -22.89 -12.88
C GLU A 75 0.98 -22.48 -14.25
N VAL A 76 0.14 -23.31 -14.85
CA VAL A 76 -0.58 -22.96 -16.08
C VAL A 76 -2.07 -22.76 -15.76
N PRO A 77 -2.62 -21.54 -15.90
CA PRO A 77 -1.95 -20.29 -16.27
C PRO A 77 -1.15 -19.66 -15.11
N PRO A 78 -0.06 -18.92 -15.40
CA PRO A 78 0.73 -18.28 -14.35
C PRO A 78 -0.10 -17.23 -13.63
N LYS A 79 0.07 -17.14 -12.30
CA LYS A 79 -0.60 -16.14 -11.46
C LYS A 79 0.38 -15.45 -10.53
N VAL A 80 -0.01 -14.23 -10.14
CA VAL A 80 0.72 -13.42 -9.16
C VAL A 80 -0.25 -12.97 -8.10
N GLU A 81 0.12 -13.19 -6.84
CA GLU A 81 -0.65 -12.83 -5.66
C GLU A 81 0.13 -11.85 -4.79
N TYR A 82 -0.59 -10.97 -4.10
CA TYR A 82 -0.05 -9.98 -3.19
C TYR A 82 -0.69 -10.14 -1.81
N SER A 83 0.12 -10.04 -0.77
CA SER A 83 -0.32 -10.09 0.64
C SER A 83 0.50 -9.11 1.48
N LEU A 84 0.03 -8.75 2.67
CA LEU A 84 0.84 -7.94 3.59
C LEU A 84 1.94 -8.80 4.22
N THR A 85 3.16 -8.24 4.31
CA THR A 85 4.22 -8.85 5.13
C THR A 85 3.93 -8.68 6.62
N ASN A 86 4.74 -9.28 7.49
CA ASN A 86 4.66 -9.02 8.94
C ASN A 86 4.85 -7.53 9.28
N ILE A 87 5.71 -6.81 8.55
CA ILE A 87 5.89 -5.36 8.72
C ILE A 87 4.67 -4.61 8.18
N GLY A 88 4.13 -4.99 7.01
CA GLY A 88 2.92 -4.39 6.47
C GLY A 88 1.72 -4.51 7.41
N LYS A 89 1.58 -5.67 8.08
CA LYS A 89 0.53 -5.92 9.07
C LYS A 89 0.61 -4.98 10.28
N THR A 90 1.78 -4.44 10.63
CA THR A 90 1.86 -3.45 11.72
C THR A 90 1.21 -2.12 11.38
N LEU A 91 0.88 -1.87 10.11
CA LEU A 91 0.13 -0.68 9.67
C LEU A 91 -1.40 -0.85 9.80
N ILE A 92 -1.91 -2.05 10.04
CA ILE A 92 -3.36 -2.32 10.12
C ILE A 92 -4.06 -1.39 11.13
N PRO A 93 -3.56 -1.18 12.36
CA PRO A 93 -4.21 -0.26 13.30
C PRO A 93 -4.30 1.18 12.75
N ILE A 94 -3.32 1.63 11.97
CA ILE A 94 -3.34 2.98 11.36
C ILE A 94 -4.39 3.02 10.25
N LEU A 95 -4.44 1.99 9.40
CA LEU A 95 -5.43 1.87 8.33
C LEU A 95 -6.86 1.91 8.89
N GLU A 96 -7.11 1.18 9.97
CA GLU A 96 -8.41 1.15 10.64
C GLU A 96 -8.77 2.51 11.25
N LEU A 97 -7.82 3.18 11.90
CA LEU A 97 -8.05 4.53 12.42
C LEU A 97 -8.35 5.55 11.31
N MET A 98 -7.66 5.45 10.17
CA MET A 98 -7.95 6.28 8.99
C MET A 98 -9.36 6.01 8.45
N TYR A 99 -9.74 4.74 8.35
CA TYR A 99 -11.08 4.33 7.91
C TYR A 99 -12.17 4.88 8.84
N GLN A 100 -12.05 4.64 10.16
CA GLN A 100 -13.00 5.13 11.16
C GLN A 100 -13.11 6.66 11.17
N TRP A 101 -11.99 7.36 10.98
CA TRP A 101 -12.02 8.82 10.86
C TRP A 101 -12.78 9.24 9.61
N GLY A 102 -12.54 8.57 8.47
CA GLY A 102 -13.23 8.80 7.21
C GLY A 102 -14.74 8.60 7.33
N GLU A 103 -15.19 7.50 7.92
CA GLU A 103 -16.62 7.21 8.13
C GLU A 103 -17.33 8.33 8.91
N LYS A 104 -16.66 8.92 9.90
CA LYS A 104 -17.22 10.00 10.74
C LYS A 104 -17.34 11.34 10.02
N HIS A 105 -16.63 11.55 8.91
CA HIS A 105 -16.48 12.86 8.26
C HIS A 105 -16.82 12.89 6.76
N ILE A 106 -17.02 11.74 6.09
CA ILE A 106 -17.23 11.69 4.63
C ILE A 106 -18.52 12.37 4.15
N ASN A 107 -19.52 12.51 5.04
CA ASN A 107 -20.82 13.11 4.74
C ASN A 107 -21.07 14.42 5.52
N LYS A 108 -20.01 15.08 6.01
CA LYS A 108 -20.06 16.45 6.51
C LYS A 108 -19.46 17.38 5.49
#